data_AF-A0A350Z0C8-F1
#
_entry.id   AF-A0A350Z0C8-F1
#
_cell.length_a   1.000
_cell.length_b   1.000
_cell.length_c   1.000
_cell.angle_alpha   90.00
_cell.angle_beta   90.00
_cell.angle_gamma   90.00
#
_symmetry.space_group_name_H-M   'P 1'
#
loop_
_entity.id
_entity.type
_entity.pdbx_description
1 polymer ?
#
loop_
_entity_poly.entity_id
_entity_poly.type
_entity_poly.pdbx_seq_one_letter_code
_entity_poly.pdbx_strand_id
1 'polypeptide(L)'
;MDATKGTAQMEIVLNTKLSDLAERLNINSESDWKGIYLYVDSLSNQDLVYRNNKLTGARGHGLKFNGTRAWITENYFKNTNGNAVYIGYISEVSGHGAFDVLAENNEIVNCGWYPIYAESTSGLGKNIIIQNNNITQARDAAICVNGYENININNNLITSKTDPGSGAWILVKNSRNIMYENNQIPEDMQAKPIIIN
;
A
#
# COMPACT_ATOMS: atom_id res chain seq x y z
N MET A 1 6.52 -10.14 38.33
CA MET A 1 5.75 -9.72 37.15
C MET A 1 6.73 -9.05 36.22
N ASP A 2 7.03 -9.68 35.10
CA ASP A 2 8.04 -9.21 34.15
C ASP A 2 7.33 -8.94 32.81
N ALA A 3 7.30 -7.68 32.40
CA ALA A 3 6.44 -7.14 31.35
C ALA A 3 7.12 -7.12 29.98
N THR A 4 7.91 -8.14 29.66
CA THR A 4 8.72 -8.20 28.43
C THR A 4 8.29 -9.32 27.48
N LYS A 5 7.22 -10.05 27.79
CA LYS A 5 6.61 -11.02 26.86
C LYS A 5 5.45 -10.40 26.10
N GLY A 6 5.72 -9.83 24.93
CA GLY A 6 4.62 -9.32 24.09
C GLY A 6 5.03 -8.56 22.85
N THR A 7 5.76 -9.20 21.92
CA THR A 7 5.66 -8.99 20.47
C THR A 7 6.58 -10.03 19.84
N ALA A 8 6.01 -11.00 19.13
CA ALA A 8 6.81 -11.78 18.21
C ALA A 8 7.21 -10.83 17.08
N GLN A 9 8.37 -10.18 17.19
CA GLN A 9 9.02 -9.63 16.02
C GLN A 9 9.34 -10.80 15.11
N MET A 10 8.54 -10.99 14.06
CA MET A 10 8.98 -11.80 12.94
C MET A 10 9.89 -10.90 12.11
N GLU A 11 11.15 -10.84 12.53
CA GLU A 11 12.20 -10.52 11.57
C GLU A 11 12.10 -11.63 10.51
N ILE A 12 11.78 -11.29 9.27
CA ILE A 12 12.04 -12.19 8.15
C ILE A 12 13.56 -12.21 8.02
N VAL A 13 14.22 -12.91 8.94
CA VAL A 13 15.56 -13.41 8.74
C VAL A 13 15.38 -14.37 7.58
N LEU A 14 15.77 -13.93 6.39
CA LEU A 14 16.19 -14.88 5.38
C LEU A 14 17.26 -15.69 6.13
N ASN A 15 16.95 -16.92 6.57
CA ASN A 15 17.83 -17.81 7.33
C ASN A 15 19.04 -18.27 6.48
N THR A 16 19.42 -17.46 5.51
CA THR A 16 20.17 -17.74 4.32
C THR A 16 20.54 -16.34 3.81
N LYS A 17 21.83 -16.02 3.71
CA LYS A 17 22.24 -14.71 3.19
C LYS A 17 21.65 -14.53 1.79
N LEU A 18 21.43 -13.29 1.36
CA LEU A 18 20.92 -13.03 0.01
C LEU A 18 21.79 -13.71 -1.07
N SER A 19 23.11 -13.79 -0.83
CA SER A 19 24.06 -14.57 -1.64
C SER A 19 23.69 -16.05 -1.77
N ASP A 20 23.37 -16.67 -0.65
CA ASP A 20 23.08 -18.09 -0.54
C ASP A 20 21.73 -18.42 -1.19
N LEU A 21 20.77 -17.49 -1.12
CA LEU A 21 19.50 -17.57 -1.85
C LEU A 21 19.72 -17.40 -3.36
N ALA A 22 20.61 -16.48 -3.77
CA ALA A 22 20.97 -16.28 -5.17
C ALA A 22 21.57 -17.55 -5.77
N GLU A 23 22.51 -18.16 -5.06
CA GLU A 23 23.17 -19.41 -5.45
C GLU A 23 22.16 -20.55 -5.62
N ARG A 24 21.24 -20.71 -4.66
CA ARG A 24 20.16 -21.72 -4.75
C ARG A 24 19.23 -21.51 -5.94
N LEU A 25 18.98 -20.26 -6.32
CA LEU A 25 18.12 -19.90 -7.44
C LEU A 25 18.89 -19.79 -8.76
N ASN A 26 20.21 -20.04 -8.75
CA ASN A 26 21.11 -19.83 -9.88
C ASN A 26 21.03 -18.40 -10.47
N ILE A 27 20.87 -17.42 -9.58
CA ILE A 27 20.84 -15.99 -9.87
C ILE A 27 22.18 -15.39 -9.43
N ASN A 28 22.76 -14.51 -10.24
CA ASN A 28 23.96 -13.79 -9.84
C ASN A 28 23.61 -12.81 -8.69
N SER A 29 24.19 -13.03 -7.51
CA SER A 29 23.96 -12.19 -6.33
C SER A 29 24.35 -10.72 -6.51
N GLU A 30 25.26 -10.42 -7.44
CA GLU A 30 25.73 -9.07 -7.77
C GLU A 30 24.90 -8.39 -8.87
N SER A 31 23.95 -9.12 -9.48
CA SER A 31 23.08 -8.55 -10.51
C SER A 31 21.94 -7.72 -9.90
N ASP A 32 21.38 -6.78 -10.68
CA ASP A 32 20.15 -6.09 -10.33
C ASP A 32 19.01 -7.11 -10.13
N TRP A 33 18.61 -7.36 -8.88
CA TRP A 33 17.52 -8.28 -8.56
C TRP A 33 16.15 -7.66 -8.93
N LYS A 34 15.81 -7.73 -10.21
CA LYS A 34 14.53 -7.25 -10.76
C LYS A 34 13.48 -8.35 -10.67
N GLY A 35 12.32 -8.04 -10.10
CA GLY A 35 11.17 -8.96 -10.05
C GLY A 35 11.14 -9.92 -8.87
N ILE A 36 11.88 -9.66 -7.77
CA ILE A 36 11.60 -10.34 -6.50
C ILE A 36 10.27 -9.84 -5.95
N TYR A 37 9.36 -10.75 -5.62
CA TYR A 37 8.11 -10.46 -4.96
C TYR A 37 8.22 -10.83 -3.47
N LEU A 38 8.08 -9.84 -2.59
CA LEU A 38 7.75 -10.10 -1.19
C LEU A 38 6.24 -10.33 -1.12
N TYR A 39 5.84 -11.59 -1.25
CA TYR A 39 4.47 -12.01 -0.98
C TYR A 39 4.41 -12.49 0.47
N VAL A 40 3.74 -11.72 1.33
CA VAL A 40 3.46 -12.13 2.71
C VAL A 40 2.05 -12.69 2.74
N ASP A 41 1.94 -14.01 2.61
CA ASP A 41 0.69 -14.73 2.89
C ASP A 41 0.65 -15.02 4.40
N SER A 42 0.04 -14.14 5.18
CA SER A 42 -0.18 -14.43 6.59
C SER A 42 -1.55 -15.09 6.76
N LEU A 43 -1.55 -16.42 6.81
CA LEU A 43 -2.73 -17.25 7.13
C LEU A 43 -3.22 -17.08 8.58
N SER A 44 -2.63 -16.14 9.33
CA SER A 44 -3.00 -15.85 10.72
C SER A 44 -3.03 -14.35 10.92
N ASN A 45 -3.84 -13.86 11.86
CA ASN A 45 -4.02 -12.45 12.22
C ASN A 45 -2.74 -11.74 12.74
N GLN A 46 -1.60 -11.90 12.08
CA GLN A 46 -0.32 -11.32 12.47
C GLN A 46 -0.22 -9.89 12.00
N ASP A 47 0.51 -9.12 12.79
CA ASP A 47 0.73 -7.71 12.55
C ASP A 47 1.93 -7.55 11.63
N LEU A 48 1.76 -6.81 10.55
CA LEU A 48 2.86 -6.49 9.63
C LEU A 48 3.40 -5.10 9.94
N VAL A 49 4.72 -4.97 10.05
CA VAL A 49 5.38 -3.67 9.95
C VAL A 49 6.28 -3.69 8.73
N TYR A 50 5.92 -2.92 7.70
CA TYR A 50 6.71 -2.75 6.48
C TYR A 50 7.27 -1.34 6.45
N ARG A 51 8.53 -1.18 6.85
CA ARG A 51 9.13 0.15 7.02
C ARG A 51 10.55 0.30 6.52
N ASN A 52 10.91 1.52 6.12
CA ASN A 52 12.27 1.89 5.69
C ASN A 52 12.80 1.08 4.51
N ASN A 53 11.92 0.69 3.58
CA ASN A 53 12.29 -0.06 2.38
C ASN A 53 12.39 0.86 1.16
N LYS A 54 13.22 0.43 0.18
CA LYS A 54 13.31 1.06 -1.13
C LYS A 54 13.02 0.04 -2.23
N LEU A 55 12.00 0.30 -3.04
CA LEU A 55 11.59 -0.58 -4.13
C LEU A 55 11.43 0.20 -5.44
N THR A 56 12.08 -0.28 -6.50
CA THR A 56 12.05 0.38 -7.81
C THR A 56 11.87 -0.60 -8.97
N GLY A 57 11.01 -0.29 -9.94
CA GLY A 57 10.94 -1.03 -11.21
C GLY A 57 10.18 -2.36 -11.17
N ALA A 58 9.28 -2.56 -10.21
CA ALA A 58 8.54 -3.82 -10.09
C ALA A 58 7.45 -3.97 -11.16
N ARG A 59 7.29 -5.19 -11.70
CA ARG A 59 6.16 -5.53 -12.59
C ARG A 59 4.83 -5.61 -11.83
N GLY A 60 4.86 -6.03 -10.56
CA GLY A 60 3.67 -6.12 -9.70
C GLY A 60 3.55 -4.94 -8.74
N HIS A 61 2.85 -5.17 -7.63
CA HIS A 61 2.74 -4.20 -6.55
C HIS A 61 4.06 -4.07 -5.78
N GLY A 62 4.28 -2.94 -5.13
CA GLY A 62 5.39 -2.78 -4.18
C GLY A 62 5.18 -3.66 -2.95
N LEU A 63 4.03 -3.46 -2.29
CA LEU A 63 3.51 -4.33 -1.24
C LEU A 63 2.05 -4.68 -1.57
N LYS A 64 1.71 -5.96 -1.46
CA LYS A 64 0.33 -6.44 -1.45
C LYS A 64 0.05 -7.09 -0.11
N PHE A 65 -0.80 -6.47 0.69
CA PHE A 65 -1.13 -6.91 2.04
C PHE A 65 -2.59 -7.30 2.12
N ASN A 66 -2.87 -8.52 2.58
CA ASN A 66 -4.22 -8.99 2.87
C ASN A 66 -4.22 -9.69 4.23
N GLY A 67 -4.28 -8.91 5.30
CA GLY A 67 -4.25 -9.42 6.67
C GLY A 67 -4.92 -8.46 7.66
N THR A 68 -4.78 -8.77 8.95
CA THR A 68 -5.53 -8.13 10.03
C THR A 68 -5.03 -6.76 10.46
N ARG A 69 -3.72 -6.55 10.51
CA ARG A 69 -3.12 -5.30 11.00
C ARG A 69 -1.83 -5.04 10.26
N ALA A 70 -1.65 -3.84 9.73
CA ALA A 70 -0.39 -3.46 9.10
C ALA A 70 -0.03 -2.00 9.34
N TRP A 71 1.27 -1.76 9.55
CA TRP A 71 1.87 -0.43 9.54
C TRP A 71 2.90 -0.36 8.41
N ILE A 72 2.58 0.42 7.38
CA ILE A 72 3.34 0.54 6.14
C ILE A 72 3.89 1.96 6.09
N THR A 73 5.15 2.15 6.46
CA THR A 73 5.68 3.51 6.69
C THR A 73 7.11 3.76 6.26
N GLU A 74 7.45 5.01 5.94
CA GLU A 74 8.83 5.44 5.63
C GLU A 74 9.44 4.64 4.46
N ASN A 75 8.62 4.18 3.51
CA ASN A 75 9.10 3.45 2.35
C ASN A 75 9.19 4.36 1.12
N TYR A 76 10.11 4.03 0.23
CA TYR A 76 10.26 4.63 -1.08
C TYR A 76 9.85 3.65 -2.18
N PHE A 77 8.83 3.99 -2.94
CA PHE A 77 8.37 3.22 -4.10
C PHE A 77 8.51 4.03 -5.38
N LYS A 78 9.11 3.45 -6.42
CA LYS A 78 9.27 4.14 -7.71
C LYS A 78 9.05 3.23 -8.91
N ASN A 79 8.36 3.74 -9.94
CA ASN A 79 8.25 3.08 -11.25
C ASN A 79 7.75 1.64 -11.14
N THR A 80 6.74 1.39 -10.30
CA THR A 80 6.08 0.09 -10.24
C THR A 80 4.92 0.06 -11.22
N ASN A 81 4.78 -1.02 -11.99
CA ASN A 81 3.64 -1.19 -12.89
C ASN A 81 2.35 -1.45 -12.11
N GLY A 82 2.43 -2.16 -10.97
CA GLY A 82 1.34 -2.26 -10.01
C GLY A 82 1.35 -1.12 -8.98
N ASN A 83 0.36 -1.10 -8.09
CA ASN A 83 0.25 -0.14 -6.99
C ASN A 83 1.50 -0.21 -6.07
N ALA A 84 1.95 0.91 -5.52
CA ALA A 84 3.01 0.89 -4.52
C ALA A 84 2.56 0.13 -3.28
N VAL A 85 1.34 0.42 -2.82
CA VAL A 85 0.68 -0.25 -1.70
C VAL A 85 -0.69 -0.74 -2.14
N TYR A 86 -0.91 -2.06 -2.07
CA TYR A 86 -2.19 -2.70 -2.28
C TYR A 86 -2.68 -3.29 -0.95
N ILE A 87 -3.85 -2.86 -0.49
CA ILE A 87 -4.49 -3.28 0.77
C ILE A 87 -5.74 -4.09 0.45
N GLY A 88 -5.73 -5.36 0.80
CA GLY A 88 -6.80 -6.33 0.59
C GLY A 88 -6.50 -7.31 -0.55
N TYR A 89 -7.57 -7.95 -1.05
CA TYR A 89 -7.50 -8.98 -2.07
C TYR A 89 -8.82 -9.08 -2.84
N ILE A 90 -8.76 -9.49 -4.10
CA ILE A 90 -9.91 -9.58 -5.03
C ILE A 90 -10.52 -10.98 -5.14
N SER A 91 -10.12 -11.96 -4.32
CA SER A 91 -10.79 -13.27 -4.37
C SER A 91 -12.08 -13.26 -3.56
N GLU A 92 -13.09 -13.97 -4.06
CA GLU A 92 -14.37 -14.22 -3.39
C GLU A 92 -14.25 -15.21 -2.21
N VAL A 93 -13.03 -15.49 -1.72
CA VAL A 93 -12.84 -16.43 -0.62
C VAL A 93 -13.32 -15.75 0.66
N SER A 94 -14.38 -16.31 1.24
CA SER A 94 -14.95 -15.85 2.50
C SER A 94 -13.88 -15.74 3.60
N GLY A 95 -14.03 -14.73 4.47
CA GLY A 95 -13.10 -14.49 5.59
C GLY A 95 -11.87 -13.64 5.28
N HIS A 96 -11.74 -13.10 4.06
CA HIS A 96 -10.60 -12.25 3.68
C HIS A 96 -11.03 -10.79 3.56
N GLY A 97 -10.19 -9.88 4.04
CA GLY A 97 -10.39 -8.44 3.95
C GLY A 97 -9.35 -7.79 4.84
N ALA A 98 -8.56 -6.88 4.31
CA ALA A 98 -7.61 -6.19 5.15
C ALA A 98 -8.39 -5.36 6.18
N PHE A 99 -7.93 -5.31 7.41
CA PHE A 99 -8.47 -4.36 8.39
C PHE A 99 -7.34 -3.73 9.19
N ASP A 100 -7.61 -2.66 9.93
CA ASP A 100 -6.65 -1.97 10.80
C ASP A 100 -5.28 -1.72 10.11
N VAL A 101 -5.32 -1.07 8.94
CA VAL A 101 -4.12 -0.76 8.15
C VAL A 101 -3.81 0.72 8.19
N LEU A 102 -2.57 1.04 8.54
CA LEU A 102 -2.00 2.38 8.48
C LEU A 102 -0.91 2.43 7.39
N ALA A 103 -1.14 3.22 6.34
CA ALA A 103 -0.14 3.55 5.33
C ALA A 103 0.25 5.02 5.49
N GLU A 104 1.46 5.28 5.99
CA GLU A 104 1.88 6.65 6.29
C GLU A 104 3.34 6.99 5.99
N ASN A 105 3.64 8.28 5.75
CA ASN A 105 5.02 8.76 5.55
C ASN A 105 5.78 8.03 4.42
N ASN A 106 5.07 7.53 3.41
CA ASN A 106 5.71 6.90 2.25
C ASN A 106 5.95 7.93 1.14
N GLU A 107 7.06 7.77 0.41
CA GLU A 107 7.32 8.49 -0.84
C GLU A 107 7.04 7.56 -2.01
N ILE A 108 6.10 7.95 -2.87
CA ILE A 108 5.58 7.12 -3.96
C ILE A 108 5.66 7.90 -5.27
N VAL A 109 6.40 7.37 -6.24
CA VAL A 109 6.69 8.08 -7.49
C VAL A 109 6.38 7.20 -8.70
N ASN A 110 5.38 7.61 -9.50
CA ASN A 110 5.03 6.98 -10.77
C ASN A 110 4.73 5.47 -10.59
N CYS A 111 3.76 5.14 -9.75
CA CYS A 111 3.43 3.77 -9.35
C CYS A 111 1.97 3.43 -9.65
N GLY A 112 1.74 2.40 -10.46
CA GLY A 112 0.41 1.84 -10.72
C GLY A 112 -0.60 2.84 -11.29
N TRP A 113 -1.86 2.39 -11.40
CA TRP A 113 -2.96 3.29 -11.77
C TRP A 113 -3.47 4.06 -10.55
N TYR A 114 -3.41 3.41 -9.38
CA TYR A 114 -3.72 3.93 -8.06
C TYR A 114 -2.52 3.68 -7.13
N PRO A 115 -1.57 4.62 -6.95
CA PRO A 115 -0.38 4.39 -6.14
C PRO A 115 -0.64 3.72 -4.79
N ILE A 116 -1.68 4.15 -4.08
CA ILE A 116 -2.25 3.42 -2.94
C ILE A 116 -3.65 2.93 -3.33
N TYR A 117 -3.88 1.62 -3.23
CA TYR A 117 -5.17 1.02 -3.54
C TYR A 117 -5.63 0.10 -2.41
N ALA A 118 -6.81 0.36 -1.87
CA ALA A 118 -7.48 -0.52 -0.91
C ALA A 118 -8.75 -1.08 -1.54
N GLU A 119 -8.84 -2.42 -1.61
CA GLU A 119 -9.99 -3.12 -2.17
C GLU A 119 -10.44 -4.27 -1.27
N SER A 120 -11.74 -4.31 -0.97
CA SER A 120 -12.39 -5.36 -0.20
C SER A 120 -13.73 -5.70 -0.84
N THR A 121 -13.90 -6.95 -1.25
CA THR A 121 -15.16 -7.47 -1.83
C THR A 121 -15.97 -8.31 -0.85
N SER A 122 -15.42 -8.62 0.32
CA SER A 122 -16.03 -9.48 1.33
C SER A 122 -16.98 -8.74 2.29
N GLY A 123 -16.93 -7.41 2.30
CA GLY A 123 -17.62 -6.58 3.31
C GLY A 123 -16.97 -6.62 4.70
N LEU A 124 -15.79 -7.24 4.85
CA LEU A 124 -15.07 -7.31 6.13
C LEU A 124 -14.02 -6.20 6.31
N GLY A 125 -13.66 -5.51 5.22
CA GLY A 125 -12.64 -4.47 5.23
C GLY A 125 -13.04 -3.26 6.07
N LYS A 126 -12.18 -2.86 7.01
CA LYS A 126 -12.44 -1.71 7.89
C LYS A 126 -11.18 -1.05 8.44
N ASN A 127 -11.31 0.18 8.93
CA ASN A 127 -10.27 0.90 9.67
C ASN A 127 -8.99 1.09 8.84
N ILE A 128 -9.13 1.82 7.72
CA ILE A 128 -8.02 2.12 6.83
C ILE A 128 -7.61 3.57 7.02
N ILE A 129 -6.35 3.79 7.37
CA ILE A 129 -5.76 5.11 7.55
C ILE A 129 -4.65 5.29 6.51
N ILE A 130 -4.77 6.32 5.68
CA ILE A 130 -3.79 6.68 4.66
C ILE A 130 -3.40 8.13 4.90
N GLN A 131 -2.21 8.37 5.45
CA GLN A 131 -1.84 9.72 5.88
C GLN A 131 -0.39 10.11 5.64
N ASN A 132 -0.13 11.41 5.49
CA ASN A 132 1.24 11.95 5.40
C ASN A 132 2.09 11.33 4.27
N ASN A 133 1.48 10.77 3.22
CA ASN A 133 2.22 10.21 2.09
C ASN A 133 2.49 11.31 1.06
N ASN A 134 3.65 11.23 0.40
CA ASN A 134 3.96 12.05 -0.78
C ASN A 134 3.80 11.20 -2.04
N ILE A 135 2.79 11.52 -2.85
CA ILE A 135 2.42 10.77 -4.05
C ILE A 135 2.65 11.64 -5.28
N THR A 136 3.55 11.21 -6.16
CA THR A 136 3.97 11.96 -7.34
C THR A 136 3.64 11.19 -8.62
N GLN A 137 2.97 11.85 -9.56
CA GLN A 137 2.56 11.30 -10.87
C GLN A 137 1.63 10.08 -10.77
N ALA A 138 0.42 10.28 -10.25
CA ALA A 138 -0.64 9.27 -10.30
C ALA A 138 -1.32 9.27 -11.67
N ARG A 139 -1.75 8.08 -12.14
CA ARG A 139 -2.38 7.93 -13.47
C ARG A 139 -3.90 8.10 -13.42
N ASP A 140 -4.61 7.25 -12.68
CA ASP A 140 -6.07 7.26 -12.65
C ASP A 140 -6.60 7.96 -11.40
N ALA A 141 -6.01 7.73 -10.23
CA ALA A 141 -6.17 8.52 -9.01
C ALA A 141 -4.93 8.27 -8.12
N ALA A 142 -4.62 9.14 -7.17
CA ALA A 142 -3.50 8.94 -6.23
C ALA A 142 -3.83 7.87 -5.17
N ILE A 143 -5.07 7.90 -4.68
CA ILE A 143 -5.58 6.97 -3.67
C ILE A 143 -6.96 6.47 -4.13
N CYS A 144 -7.17 5.17 -4.06
CA CYS A 144 -8.47 4.57 -4.30
C CYS A 144 -8.83 3.61 -3.17
N VAL A 145 -10.03 3.74 -2.61
CA VAL A 145 -10.56 2.86 -1.55
C VAL A 145 -11.93 2.35 -1.99
N ASN A 146 -12.12 1.03 -1.99
CA ASN A 146 -13.35 0.39 -2.42
C ASN A 146 -13.79 -0.70 -1.44
N GLY A 147 -15.03 -0.61 -0.93
CA GLY A 147 -15.63 -1.65 -0.09
C GLY A 147 -15.13 -1.71 1.36
N TYR A 148 -14.86 -0.55 1.97
CA TYR A 148 -14.37 -0.43 3.36
C TYR A 148 -15.28 0.43 4.24
N GLU A 149 -15.26 0.18 5.55
CA GLU A 149 -15.83 1.08 6.57
C GLU A 149 -14.71 1.75 7.41
N ASN A 150 -14.98 2.94 7.94
CA ASN A 150 -14.07 3.73 8.79
C ASN A 150 -12.74 4.04 8.08
N ILE A 151 -12.82 4.96 7.13
CA ILE A 151 -11.69 5.35 6.29
C ILE A 151 -11.22 6.73 6.71
N ASN A 152 -9.91 6.89 6.86
CA ASN A 152 -9.29 8.17 7.14
C ASN A 152 -8.19 8.43 6.10
N ILE A 153 -8.37 9.46 5.27
CA ILE A 153 -7.39 9.86 4.25
C ILE A 153 -6.99 11.31 4.53
N ASN A 154 -5.84 11.52 5.17
CA ASN A 154 -5.49 12.85 5.70
C ASN A 154 -4.04 13.26 5.40
N ASN A 155 -3.80 14.56 5.26
CA ASN A 155 -2.44 15.13 5.19
C ASN A 155 -1.54 14.53 4.08
N ASN A 156 -2.10 13.95 3.02
CA ASN A 156 -1.29 13.46 1.90
C ASN A 156 -0.96 14.63 0.96
N LEU A 157 0.27 14.65 0.45
CA LEU A 157 0.70 15.56 -0.60
C LEU A 157 0.65 14.83 -1.94
N ILE A 158 -0.14 15.34 -2.87
CA ILE A 158 -0.28 14.79 -4.22
C ILE A 158 0.25 15.81 -5.21
N THR A 159 1.21 15.38 -6.03
CA THR A 159 1.75 16.21 -7.13
C THR A 159 1.66 15.46 -8.45
N SER A 160 1.30 16.14 -9.52
CA SER A 160 1.22 15.55 -10.86
C SER A 160 1.36 16.62 -11.92
N LYS A 161 1.73 16.22 -13.15
CA LYS A 161 1.76 17.11 -14.32
C LYS A 161 0.50 17.03 -15.17
N THR A 162 -0.36 16.05 -14.90
CA THR A 162 -1.58 15.80 -15.68
C THR A 162 -2.72 15.44 -14.74
N ASP A 163 -3.94 15.80 -15.13
CA ASP A 163 -5.15 15.38 -14.44
C ASP A 163 -5.25 13.84 -14.31
N PRO A 164 -5.79 13.32 -13.20
CA PRO A 164 -6.06 11.92 -13.00
C PRO A 164 -7.15 11.44 -13.97
N GLY A 165 -6.93 10.29 -14.62
CA GLY A 165 -7.85 9.73 -15.61
C GLY A 165 -9.26 9.42 -15.11
N SER A 166 -9.43 9.23 -13.79
CA SER A 166 -10.74 9.02 -13.17
C SER A 166 -11.56 10.30 -12.92
N GLY A 167 -10.95 11.48 -13.11
CA GLY A 167 -11.56 12.78 -12.81
C GLY A 167 -11.46 13.22 -11.35
N ALA A 168 -10.80 12.45 -10.48
CA ALA A 168 -10.48 12.86 -9.10
C ALA A 168 -9.14 12.30 -8.60
N TRP A 169 -8.51 13.04 -7.67
CA TRP A 169 -7.25 12.62 -7.05
C TRP A 169 -7.44 11.49 -6.04
N ILE A 170 -8.58 11.48 -5.35
CA ILE A 170 -8.93 10.45 -4.38
C ILE A 170 -10.30 9.89 -4.76
N LEU A 171 -10.39 8.57 -4.86
CA LEU A 171 -11.63 7.86 -5.13
C LEU A 171 -12.00 7.03 -3.92
N VAL A 172 -13.22 7.19 -3.43
CA VAL A 172 -13.79 6.31 -2.42
C VAL A 172 -15.10 5.76 -2.95
N LYS A 173 -15.23 4.43 -2.98
CA LYS A 173 -16.36 3.72 -3.61
C LYS A 173 -16.94 2.69 -2.66
N ASN A 174 -18.26 2.51 -2.65
CA ASN A 174 -18.96 1.46 -1.90
C ASN A 174 -18.51 1.39 -0.43
N SER A 175 -18.23 2.54 0.17
CA SER A 175 -17.55 2.65 1.47
C SER A 175 -18.29 3.60 2.40
N ARG A 176 -18.06 3.50 3.70
CA ARG A 176 -18.77 4.30 4.72
C ARG A 176 -17.84 4.85 5.79
N ASN A 177 -18.33 5.86 6.52
CA ASN A 177 -17.60 6.55 7.59
C ASN A 177 -16.24 7.06 7.12
N ILE A 178 -16.28 7.97 6.14
CA ILE A 178 -15.09 8.48 5.44
C ILE A 178 -14.74 9.85 6.02
N MET A 179 -13.51 9.99 6.50
CA MET A 179 -12.90 11.26 6.84
C MET A 179 -11.82 11.59 5.82
N TYR A 180 -11.85 12.83 5.34
CA TYR A 180 -10.94 13.37 4.36
C TYR A 180 -10.61 14.81 4.73
N GLU A 181 -9.36 15.05 5.14
CA GLU A 181 -8.94 16.35 5.66
C GLU A 181 -7.49 16.69 5.26
N ASN A 182 -7.22 17.97 4.99
CA ASN A 182 -5.87 18.53 4.85
C ASN A 182 -4.98 17.86 3.78
N ASN A 183 -5.55 17.19 2.78
CA ASN A 183 -4.78 16.67 1.66
C ASN A 183 -4.47 17.80 0.68
N GLN A 184 -3.21 17.93 0.30
CA GLN A 184 -2.74 18.91 -0.67
C GLN A 184 -2.76 18.27 -2.06
N ILE A 185 -3.48 18.89 -2.98
CA ILE A 185 -3.61 18.47 -4.38
C ILE A 185 -3.15 19.61 -5.29
N PRO A 186 -2.83 19.34 -6.57
CA PRO A 186 -2.50 20.41 -7.51
C PRO A 186 -3.68 21.37 -7.71
N GLU A 187 -3.44 22.68 -7.57
CA GLU A 187 -4.46 23.74 -7.64
C GLU A 187 -4.86 24.14 -9.07
N ASP A 188 -3.99 23.86 -10.05
CA ASP A 188 -4.14 24.23 -11.46
C ASP A 188 -4.82 23.15 -12.32
N MET A 189 -5.39 22.14 -11.68
CA MET A 189 -5.94 20.93 -12.30
C MET A 189 -7.48 20.95 -12.29
N GLN A 190 -8.10 20.35 -13.32
CA GLN A 190 -9.57 20.33 -13.44
C GLN A 190 -10.21 19.22 -12.60
N ALA A 191 -9.43 18.23 -12.19
CA ALA A 191 -9.92 17.12 -11.40
C ALA A 191 -10.39 17.52 -10.01
N LYS A 192 -11.41 16.79 -9.53
CA LYS A 192 -11.93 16.99 -8.18
C LYS A 192 -10.91 16.53 -7.12
N PRO A 193 -10.88 17.15 -5.93
CA PRO A 193 -10.10 16.64 -4.81
C PRO A 193 -10.44 15.19 -4.46
N ILE A 194 -11.74 14.90 -4.37
CA ILE A 194 -12.27 13.60 -3.98
C ILE A 194 -13.61 13.35 -4.68
N ILE A 195 -13.88 12.08 -5.01
CA ILE A 195 -15.22 11.57 -5.33
C ILE A 195 -15.56 10.45 -4.34
N ILE A 196 -16.74 10.54 -3.75
CA ILE A 196 -17.30 9.52 -2.85
C ILE A 196 -18.58 8.98 -3.50
N ASN A 197 -18.58 7.71 -3.86
CA ASN A 197 -19.68 7.02 -4.55
C ASN A 197 -20.14 5.76 -3.80
#